data_AF-A0A952Z093-F1
#
_entry.id   AF-A0A952Z093-F1
#
_cell.length_a   1.000
_cell.length_b   1.000
_cell.length_c   1.000
_cell.angle_alpha   90.00
_cell.angle_beta   90.00
_cell.angle_gamma   90.00
#
_symmetry.space_group_name_H-M   'P 1'
#
loop_
_entity.id
_entity.type
_entity.pdbx_description
1 polymer ?
#
loop_
_entity_poly.entity_id
_entity_poly.type
_entity_poly.pdbx_seq_one_letter_code
_entity_poly.pdbx_strand_id
1 'polypeptide(L)'
;MLHVVETGHRGTKGYRYSYLQESDDIKTEIQRLEDPNNPASLIDLAFCRLYDHYFEHGFDVALFNTLQVKFGHVAVKSYFARRRSSSSEIFKAELNNINLLNDEVCWNEFIADKERILKNSLDLLNSYHDWWLLGIGKEKSDPDERIEETGIMDPIDNTTLAEWNRFDALYPAISFALSYIINHHSDAEITQKIALTNLEDVPDTWGKDLWLQRRAMTACVQRNGLKFIIENLGQIRYELIYYVLLKTDANPAELKNLKEVILAEDEHPMQGMMESEHIIGLMDRIAA
;
A
#
# COMPACT_ATOMS: atom_id res chain seq x y z
N MET A 1 4.24 -3.39 -15.55
CA MET A 1 4.60 -3.18 -14.13
C MET A 1 4.76 -4.48 -13.37
N LEU A 2 3.98 -5.52 -13.66
CA LEU A 2 4.39 -6.90 -13.37
C LEU A 2 5.79 -7.15 -13.96
N HIS A 3 6.04 -6.68 -15.18
CA HIS A 3 7.39 -6.56 -15.76
C HIS A 3 8.42 -5.82 -14.87
N VAL A 4 8.04 -4.85 -14.03
CA VAL A 4 8.98 -4.18 -13.09
C VAL A 4 9.36 -5.14 -11.95
N VAL A 5 8.36 -5.79 -11.34
CA VAL A 5 8.56 -6.78 -10.28
C VAL A 5 9.27 -8.03 -10.83
N GLU A 6 8.97 -8.45 -12.06
CA GLU A 6 9.53 -9.64 -12.73
C GLU A 6 10.92 -9.44 -13.34
N THR A 7 11.25 -8.25 -13.86
CA THR A 7 12.49 -8.07 -14.66
C THR A 7 13.48 -7.08 -14.06
N GLY A 8 13.07 -6.28 -13.06
CA GLY A 8 13.89 -5.19 -12.52
C GLY A 8 14.33 -4.12 -13.56
N HIS A 9 13.80 -4.13 -14.79
CA HIS A 9 14.28 -3.29 -15.88
C HIS A 9 13.68 -1.87 -15.90
N ARG A 10 14.57 -0.87 -15.74
CA ARG A 10 14.31 0.57 -15.53
C ARG A 10 13.97 1.40 -16.77
N GLY A 11 13.07 0.91 -17.62
CA GLY A 11 12.77 1.57 -18.89
C GLY A 11 11.42 2.31 -18.92
N THR A 12 11.28 3.47 -18.23
CA THR A 12 10.45 4.66 -18.59
C THR A 12 9.97 5.47 -17.37
N LYS A 13 9.68 6.77 -17.59
CA LYS A 13 9.45 7.81 -16.55
C LYS A 13 8.22 7.59 -15.66
N GLY A 14 7.20 6.84 -16.10
CA GLY A 14 5.96 6.59 -15.34
C GLY A 14 6.08 5.53 -14.24
N TYR A 15 7.17 4.75 -14.19
CA TYR A 15 7.28 3.58 -13.30
C TYR A 15 7.94 3.87 -11.95
N ARG A 16 8.48 5.07 -11.72
CA ARG A 16 9.31 5.39 -10.53
C ARG A 16 8.53 5.43 -9.21
N TYR A 17 7.25 5.79 -9.24
CA TYR A 17 6.37 5.69 -8.06
C TYR A 17 6.28 4.24 -7.57
N SER A 18 6.10 3.32 -8.52
CA SER A 18 6.03 1.89 -8.27
C SER A 18 7.37 1.30 -7.85
N TYR A 19 8.50 1.78 -8.38
CA TYR A 19 9.81 1.36 -7.89
C TYR A 19 10.00 1.67 -6.41
N LEU A 20 9.61 2.86 -5.95
CA LEU A 20 9.70 3.20 -4.54
C LEU A 20 8.68 2.43 -3.68
N GLN A 21 7.49 2.13 -4.21
CA GLN A 21 6.52 1.25 -3.53
C GLN A 21 7.03 -0.18 -3.36
N GLU A 22 7.84 -0.67 -4.30
CA GLU A 22 8.11 -2.10 -4.45
C GLU A 22 9.55 -2.52 -4.18
N SER A 23 10.50 -1.59 -4.05
CA SER A 23 11.93 -1.90 -3.85
C SER A 23 12.27 -2.14 -2.39
N ASP A 24 13.15 -3.10 -2.12
CA ASP A 24 13.74 -3.31 -0.79
C ASP A 24 14.92 -2.35 -0.53
N ASP A 25 15.63 -1.92 -1.60
CA ASP A 25 16.68 -0.90 -1.53
C ASP A 25 16.07 0.52 -1.60
N ILE A 26 15.35 0.87 -0.54
CA ILE A 26 14.64 2.15 -0.40
C ILE A 26 15.62 3.33 -0.55
N LYS A 27 16.81 3.22 0.05
CA LYS A 27 17.81 4.30 0.04
C LYS A 27 18.24 4.66 -1.37
N THR A 28 18.57 3.65 -2.18
CA THR A 28 18.97 3.86 -3.57
C THR A 28 17.82 4.40 -4.42
N GLU A 29 16.60 3.90 -4.22
CA GLU A 29 15.45 4.39 -4.98
C GLU A 29 15.11 5.85 -4.65
N ILE A 30 15.20 6.27 -3.38
CA ILE A 30 15.07 7.68 -2.98
C ILE A 30 16.09 8.54 -3.72
N GLN A 31 17.36 8.14 -3.73
CA GLN A 31 18.42 8.92 -4.39
C GLN A 31 18.16 9.08 -5.89
N ARG A 32 17.54 8.08 -6.52
CA ARG A 32 17.21 8.04 -7.95
C ARG A 32 15.87 8.68 -8.32
N LEU A 33 15.11 9.23 -7.36
CA LEU A 33 13.86 9.96 -7.67
C LEU A 33 14.17 11.19 -8.52
N GLU A 34 13.73 11.23 -9.78
CA GLU A 34 13.78 12.45 -10.59
C GLU A 34 12.36 12.70 -11.05
N ASP A 35 11.65 13.59 -10.35
CA ASP A 35 10.38 14.08 -10.85
C ASP A 35 10.28 15.58 -10.60
N PRO A 36 10.47 16.40 -11.65
CA PRO A 36 10.31 17.84 -11.56
C PRO A 36 8.84 18.29 -11.54
N ASN A 37 7.87 17.39 -11.79
CA ASN A 37 6.48 17.76 -12.05
C ASN A 37 5.53 17.55 -10.87
N ASN A 38 5.80 16.61 -9.95
CA ASN A 38 4.98 16.45 -8.73
C ASN A 38 5.78 15.93 -7.52
N PRO A 39 6.53 16.80 -6.81
CA PRO A 39 7.31 16.39 -5.65
C PRO A 39 6.46 16.00 -4.43
N ALA A 40 5.16 16.35 -4.40
CA ALA A 40 4.30 16.17 -3.23
C ALA A 40 3.84 14.72 -3.02
N SER A 41 3.43 14.02 -4.08
CA SER A 41 3.03 12.61 -3.98
C SER A 41 4.22 11.69 -3.69
N LEU A 42 5.41 12.04 -4.20
CA LEU A 42 6.64 11.29 -3.97
C LEU A 42 7.18 11.45 -2.55
N ILE A 43 7.11 12.65 -1.98
CA ILE A 43 7.52 12.85 -0.58
C ILE A 43 6.59 12.06 0.37
N ASP A 44 5.28 12.02 0.10
CA ASP A 44 4.34 11.21 0.89
C ASP A 44 4.74 9.73 0.92
N LEU A 45 4.97 9.15 -0.26
CA LEU A 45 5.33 7.76 -0.42
C LEU A 45 6.69 7.45 0.23
N ALA A 46 7.67 8.33 0.06
CA ALA A 46 9.01 8.12 0.59
C ALA A 46 9.03 8.09 2.13
N PHE A 47 8.18 8.90 2.78
CA PHE A 47 7.98 8.83 4.22
C PHE A 47 7.15 7.61 4.67
N CYS A 48 6.20 7.13 3.86
CA CYS A 48 5.54 5.85 4.14
C CYS A 48 6.55 4.69 4.15
N ARG A 49 7.44 4.65 3.16
CA ARG A 49 8.53 3.66 3.12
C ARG A 49 9.54 3.81 4.26
N LEU A 50 9.74 5.03 4.77
CA LEU A 50 10.56 5.24 5.97
C LEU A 50 9.96 4.54 7.20
N TYR A 51 8.64 4.64 7.38
CA TYR A 51 7.96 3.92 8.48
C TYR A 51 8.10 2.41 8.33
N ASP A 52 7.91 1.86 7.14
CA ASP A 52 8.13 0.43 6.87
C ASP A 52 9.54 0.01 7.28
N HIS A 53 10.55 0.77 6.85
CA HIS A 53 11.95 0.51 7.20
C HIS A 53 12.17 0.53 8.72
N TYR A 54 11.58 1.50 9.43
CA TYR A 54 11.76 1.63 10.88
C TYR A 54 11.16 0.46 11.65
N PHE A 55 10.02 -0.09 11.19
CA PHE A 55 9.43 -1.26 11.82
C PHE A 55 10.18 -2.56 11.48
N GLU A 56 10.67 -2.71 10.25
CA GLU A 56 11.31 -3.94 9.80
C GLU A 56 12.79 -4.04 10.22
N HIS A 57 13.52 -2.92 10.19
CA HIS A 57 14.98 -2.90 10.37
C HIS A 57 15.43 -2.03 11.55
N GLY A 58 14.51 -1.33 12.22
CA GLY A 58 14.82 -0.39 13.28
C GLY A 58 15.07 1.03 12.79
N PHE A 59 15.23 1.96 13.74
CA PHE A 59 15.38 3.38 13.46
C PHE A 59 16.67 3.67 12.66
N ASP A 60 16.53 4.39 11.53
CA ASP A 60 17.64 4.80 10.66
C ASP A 60 17.57 6.31 10.34
N VAL A 61 18.38 7.09 11.05
CA VAL A 61 18.51 8.54 10.81
C VAL A 61 19.21 8.84 9.47
N ALA A 62 20.07 7.96 8.97
CA ALA A 62 20.77 8.16 7.70
C ALA A 62 19.79 8.05 6.52
N LEU A 63 18.78 7.19 6.61
CA LEU A 63 17.70 7.12 5.64
C LEU A 63 16.84 8.40 5.64
N PHE A 64 16.46 8.90 6.82
CA PHE A 64 15.79 10.21 6.94
C PHE A 64 16.63 11.35 6.34
N ASN A 65 17.93 11.40 6.65
CA ASN A 65 18.83 12.40 6.09
C ASN A 65 18.93 12.29 4.57
N THR A 66 18.90 11.07 4.01
CA THR A 66 18.87 10.85 2.57
C THR A 66 17.61 11.45 1.94
N LEU A 67 16.44 11.26 2.56
CA LEU A 67 15.18 11.90 2.14
C LEU A 67 15.28 13.42 2.19
N GLN A 68 15.80 13.96 3.29
CA GLN A 68 15.90 15.41 3.48
C GLN A 68 16.86 16.07 2.48
N VAL A 69 18.00 15.43 2.19
CA VAL A 69 18.93 15.88 1.13
C VAL A 69 18.24 15.80 -0.23
N LYS A 70 17.47 14.75 -0.48
CA LYS A 70 16.82 14.53 -1.78
C LYS A 70 15.74 15.56 -2.11
N PHE A 71 14.83 15.80 -1.18
CA PHE A 71 13.69 16.70 -1.39
C PHE A 71 14.00 18.15 -0.99
N GLY A 72 15.05 18.36 -0.20
CA GLY A 72 15.40 19.66 0.35
C GLY A 72 14.62 19.98 1.63
N HIS A 73 15.31 20.61 2.57
CA HIS A 73 14.78 20.92 3.90
C HIS A 73 13.50 21.78 3.88
N VAL A 74 13.37 22.71 2.92
CA VAL A 74 12.15 23.54 2.78
C VAL A 74 10.96 22.69 2.38
N ALA A 75 11.10 21.79 1.40
CA ALA A 75 10.01 20.93 0.95
C ALA A 75 9.55 19.98 2.06
N VAL A 76 10.50 19.40 2.81
CA VAL A 76 10.23 18.53 3.96
C VAL A 76 9.48 19.28 5.06
N LYS A 77 9.92 20.49 5.42
CA LYS A 77 9.21 21.31 6.42
C LYS A 77 7.80 21.68 5.97
N SER A 78 7.64 22.11 4.73
CA SER A 78 6.33 22.44 4.16
C SER A 78 5.39 21.23 4.14
N TYR A 79 5.93 20.05 3.84
CA TYR A 79 5.19 18.79 3.90
C TYR A 79 4.63 18.50 5.30
N PHE A 80 5.45 18.56 6.35
CA PHE A 80 4.98 18.35 7.72
C PHE A 80 4.00 19.43 8.18
N ALA A 81 4.24 20.69 7.79
CA ALA A 81 3.35 21.80 8.12
C ALA A 81 1.95 21.61 7.52
N ARG A 82 1.86 21.24 6.23
CA ARG A 82 0.57 20.98 5.55
C ARG A 82 -0.21 19.87 6.24
N ARG A 83 0.45 18.79 6.61
CA ARG A 83 -0.22 17.66 7.26
C ARG A 83 -0.64 17.93 8.70
N ARG A 84 0.12 18.76 9.41
CA ARG A 84 -0.28 19.21 10.74
C ARG A 84 -1.52 20.10 10.69
N SER A 85 -1.64 20.95 9.66
CA SER A 85 -2.84 21.81 9.50
C SER A 85 -4.10 21.04 9.07
N SER A 86 -3.96 19.86 8.48
CA SER A 86 -5.08 19.04 8.03
C SER A 86 -5.60 18.04 9.07
N SER A 87 -5.01 18.00 10.26
CA SER A 87 -5.37 17.00 11.27
C SER A 87 -5.81 17.60 12.60
N SER A 88 -7.06 17.32 12.99
CA SER A 88 -7.62 17.61 14.31
C SER A 88 -7.32 16.53 15.35
N GLU A 89 -6.83 15.36 14.93
CA GLU A 89 -6.56 14.22 15.82
C GLU A 89 -5.12 14.19 16.30
N ILE A 90 -4.93 13.98 17.60
CA ILE A 90 -3.63 13.98 18.28
C ILE A 90 -2.69 12.95 17.64
N PHE A 91 -3.16 11.72 17.40
CA PHE A 91 -2.35 10.64 16.85
C PHE A 91 -1.75 11.00 15.48
N LYS A 92 -2.59 11.54 14.59
CA LYS A 92 -2.16 11.99 13.26
C LYS A 92 -1.23 13.21 13.36
N ALA A 93 -1.45 14.11 14.31
CA ALA A 93 -0.56 15.24 14.54
C ALA A 93 0.84 14.81 15.01
N GLU A 94 0.94 13.78 15.86
CA GLU A 94 2.21 13.19 16.32
C GLU A 94 2.98 12.54 15.16
N LEU A 95 2.31 11.78 14.29
CA LEU A 95 2.90 11.22 13.07
C LEU A 95 3.43 12.28 12.09
N ASN A 96 2.98 13.53 12.24
CA ASN A 96 3.44 14.66 11.44
C ASN A 96 4.51 15.51 12.17
N ASN A 97 5.05 15.02 13.28
CA ASN A 97 6.17 15.64 13.95
C ASN A 97 7.50 15.20 13.33
N ILE A 98 8.24 16.14 12.75
CA ILE A 98 9.55 15.85 12.15
C ILE A 98 10.53 15.22 13.15
N ASN A 99 10.42 15.54 14.44
CA ASN A 99 11.29 14.98 15.47
C ASN A 99 11.11 13.47 15.64
N LEU A 100 9.89 12.97 15.39
CA LEU A 100 9.60 11.54 15.43
C LEU A 100 10.47 10.74 14.45
N LEU A 101 10.88 11.38 13.35
CA LEU A 101 11.56 10.74 12.23
C LEU A 101 13.06 11.06 12.16
N ASN A 102 13.55 11.98 12.98
CA ASN A 102 14.96 12.38 12.97
C ASN A 102 15.69 12.11 14.29
N ASP A 103 14.95 11.76 15.35
CA ASP A 103 15.48 11.49 16.68
C ASP A 103 15.01 10.10 17.16
N GLU A 104 15.98 9.23 17.40
CA GLU A 104 15.75 7.86 17.85
C GLU A 104 15.04 7.81 19.21
N VAL A 105 15.34 8.75 20.11
CA VAL A 105 14.72 8.82 21.43
C VAL A 105 13.25 9.16 21.28
N CYS A 106 12.91 10.17 20.46
CA CYS A 106 11.52 10.51 20.17
C CYS A 106 10.75 9.36 19.51
N TRP A 107 11.38 8.65 18.56
CA TRP A 107 10.78 7.44 17.96
C TRP A 107 10.48 6.38 19.01
N ASN A 108 11.47 6.01 19.81
CA ASN A 108 11.35 4.97 20.82
C ASN A 108 10.33 5.32 21.91
N GLU A 109 10.28 6.57 22.37
CA GLU A 109 9.27 7.05 23.30
C GLU A 109 7.86 6.95 22.72
N PHE A 110 7.69 7.30 21.44
CA PHE A 110 6.40 7.23 20.76
C PHE A 110 5.91 5.78 20.61
N ILE A 111 6.77 4.85 20.16
CA ILE A 111 6.40 3.44 19.98
C ILE A 111 6.33 2.63 21.28
N ALA A 112 6.83 3.18 22.40
CA ALA A 112 6.76 2.53 23.71
C ALA A 112 5.32 2.40 24.23
N ASP A 113 4.43 3.33 23.85
CA ASP A 113 3.01 3.31 24.23
C ASP A 113 2.19 2.36 23.33
N LYS A 114 2.53 1.08 23.38
CA LYS A 114 2.00 0.05 22.47
C LYS A 114 0.48 -0.06 22.48
N GLU A 115 -0.15 0.08 23.64
CA GLU A 115 -1.62 -0.04 23.77
C GLU A 115 -2.33 1.11 23.05
N ARG A 116 -1.85 2.35 23.23
CA ARG A 116 -2.42 3.53 22.55
C ARG A 116 -2.20 3.45 21.04
N ILE A 117 -0.98 3.10 20.61
CA ILE A 117 -0.66 2.99 19.18
C ILE A 117 -1.47 1.88 18.52
N LEU A 118 -1.62 0.73 19.18
CA LEU A 118 -2.48 -0.36 18.72
C LEU A 118 -3.92 0.11 18.54
N LYS A 119 -4.50 0.69 19.59
CA LYS A 119 -5.90 1.17 19.55
C LYS A 119 -6.12 2.17 18.42
N ASN A 120 -5.28 3.20 18.34
CA ASN A 120 -5.41 4.23 17.32
C ASN A 120 -5.22 3.67 15.90
N SER A 121 -4.30 2.71 15.75
CA SER A 121 -4.06 2.05 14.46
C SER A 121 -5.27 1.20 14.04
N LEU A 122 -5.85 0.43 14.96
CA LEU A 122 -7.07 -0.35 14.68
C LEU A 122 -8.26 0.55 14.37
N ASP A 123 -8.49 1.60 15.15
CA ASP A 123 -9.59 2.54 14.92
C ASP A 123 -9.45 3.20 13.53
N LEU A 124 -8.23 3.61 13.15
CA LEU A 124 -7.96 4.21 11.85
C LEU A 124 -8.13 3.21 10.69
N LEU A 125 -7.63 1.98 10.83
CA LEU A 125 -7.72 0.97 9.77
C LEU A 125 -9.15 0.45 9.59
N ASN A 126 -9.93 0.29 10.67
CA ASN A 126 -11.36 -0.04 10.57
C ASN A 126 -12.12 1.10 9.90
N SER A 127 -11.85 2.36 10.28
CA SER A 127 -12.45 3.51 9.59
C SER A 127 -12.07 3.56 8.12
N TYR A 128 -10.82 3.26 7.77
CA TYR A 128 -10.37 3.17 6.38
C TYR A 128 -11.11 2.07 5.62
N HIS A 129 -11.22 0.88 6.19
CA HIS A 129 -11.93 -0.24 5.59
C HIS A 129 -13.39 0.12 5.30
N ASP A 130 -14.11 0.62 6.29
CA ASP A 130 -15.55 0.90 6.14
C ASP A 130 -15.79 2.06 5.17
N TRP A 131 -15.06 3.17 5.31
CA TRP A 131 -15.28 4.35 4.48
C TRP A 131 -14.70 4.23 3.08
N TRP A 132 -13.43 3.82 2.94
CA TRP A 132 -12.75 3.82 1.65
C TRP A 132 -12.98 2.53 0.87
N LEU A 133 -12.85 1.37 1.51
CA LEU A 133 -12.94 0.08 0.81
C LEU A 133 -14.39 -0.35 0.57
N LEU A 134 -15.26 -0.21 1.59
CA LEU A 134 -16.68 -0.54 1.47
C LEU A 134 -17.56 0.63 1.01
N GLY A 135 -17.01 1.85 0.92
CA GLY A 135 -17.75 3.04 0.50
C GLY A 135 -18.82 3.51 1.49
N ILE A 136 -18.79 3.06 2.76
CA ILE A 136 -19.80 3.40 3.77
C ILE A 136 -19.68 4.88 4.12
N GLY A 137 -20.70 5.65 3.76
CA GLY A 137 -20.74 7.10 4.02
C GLY A 137 -19.77 7.91 3.14
N LYS A 138 -19.23 7.32 2.07
CA LYS A 138 -18.40 8.00 1.08
C LYS A 138 -19.30 8.76 0.09
N GLU A 139 -19.00 10.03 -0.14
CA GLU A 139 -19.70 10.83 -1.14
C GLU A 139 -19.39 10.31 -2.56
N LYS A 140 -20.44 10.16 -3.38
CA LYS A 140 -20.31 9.72 -4.78
C LYS A 140 -20.61 10.89 -5.72
N SER A 141 -19.78 11.04 -6.74
CA SER A 141 -19.94 12.03 -7.80
C SER A 141 -21.10 11.64 -8.73
N ASP A 142 -21.93 12.59 -9.13
CA ASP A 142 -22.88 12.40 -10.22
C ASP A 142 -22.08 12.21 -11.54
N PRO A 143 -22.38 11.17 -12.35
CA PRO A 143 -21.79 10.99 -13.67
C PRO A 143 -21.89 12.24 -14.56
N ASP A 144 -22.98 13.01 -14.48
CA ASP A 144 -23.21 14.18 -15.31
C ASP A 144 -22.36 15.38 -14.87
N GLU A 145 -22.18 15.60 -13.57
CA GLU A 145 -21.30 16.66 -13.03
C GLU A 145 -19.82 16.43 -13.43
N ARG A 146 -19.36 15.18 -13.47
CA ARG A 146 -17.98 14.86 -13.88
C ARG A 146 -17.71 15.08 -15.37
N ILE A 147 -18.70 14.88 -16.23
CA ILE A 147 -18.57 15.21 -17.66
C ILE A 147 -18.39 16.71 -17.85
N GLU A 148 -19.11 17.53 -17.07
CA GLU A 148 -18.93 18.98 -17.08
C GLU A 148 -17.55 19.42 -16.56
N GLU A 149 -17.04 18.78 -15.49
CA GLU A 149 -15.74 19.14 -14.90
C GLU A 149 -14.52 18.66 -15.70
N THR A 150 -14.57 17.43 -16.23
CA THR A 150 -13.38 16.76 -16.80
C THR A 150 -13.46 16.53 -18.30
N GLY A 151 -14.65 16.64 -18.90
CA GLY A 151 -14.88 16.33 -20.33
C GLY A 151 -14.74 14.86 -20.69
N ILE A 152 -14.59 13.96 -19.71
CA ILE A 152 -14.39 12.52 -19.89
C ILE A 152 -15.46 11.78 -19.08
N MET A 153 -16.19 10.87 -19.74
CA MET A 153 -17.05 9.92 -19.03
C MET A 153 -16.19 8.76 -18.54
N ASP A 154 -15.78 8.80 -17.27
CA ASP A 154 -15.14 7.66 -16.61
C ASP A 154 -16.19 6.93 -15.75
N PRO A 155 -16.78 5.82 -16.24
CA PRO A 155 -17.80 5.08 -15.52
C PRO A 155 -17.26 4.31 -14.31
N ILE A 156 -15.93 4.34 -14.05
CA ILE A 156 -15.28 3.47 -13.06
C ILE A 156 -15.02 4.18 -11.73
N ASP A 157 -14.69 5.49 -11.70
CA ASP A 157 -14.38 6.19 -10.44
C ASP A 157 -15.49 7.15 -9.99
N ASN A 158 -16.48 6.66 -9.25
CA ASN A 158 -17.56 7.49 -8.70
C ASN A 158 -17.15 8.33 -7.48
N THR A 159 -15.86 8.47 -7.16
CA THR A 159 -15.40 9.20 -5.97
C THR A 159 -15.33 10.71 -6.21
N THR A 160 -15.76 11.53 -5.25
CA THR A 160 -15.62 13.00 -5.35
C THR A 160 -14.17 13.45 -5.11
N LEU A 161 -13.80 14.62 -5.65
CA LEU A 161 -12.48 15.22 -5.38
C LEU A 161 -12.25 15.46 -3.87
N ALA A 162 -13.31 15.77 -3.12
CA ALA A 162 -13.24 15.95 -1.67
C ALA A 162 -12.83 14.65 -0.96
N GLU A 163 -13.42 13.51 -1.36
CA GLU A 163 -13.08 12.20 -0.80
C GLU A 163 -11.67 11.75 -1.18
N TRP A 164 -11.23 12.01 -2.42
CA TRP A 164 -9.85 11.78 -2.84
C TRP A 164 -8.86 12.61 -2.02
N ASN A 165 -9.12 13.91 -1.83
CA ASN A 165 -8.29 14.79 -1.00
C ASN A 165 -8.24 14.32 0.47
N ARG A 166 -9.37 13.82 0.99
CA ARG A 166 -9.44 13.23 2.34
C ARG A 166 -8.58 11.97 2.42
N PHE A 167 -8.67 11.08 1.44
CA PHE A 167 -7.86 9.87 1.39
C PHE A 167 -6.37 10.20 1.32
N ASP A 168 -5.96 11.10 0.44
CA ASP A 168 -4.57 11.53 0.31
C ASP A 168 -4.01 12.13 1.60
N ALA A 169 -4.82 12.90 2.34
CA ALA A 169 -4.42 13.46 3.62
C ALA A 169 -4.26 12.40 4.73
N LEU A 170 -5.09 11.34 4.71
CA LEU A 170 -5.08 10.27 5.72
C LEU A 170 -4.11 9.14 5.40
N TYR A 171 -3.83 8.94 4.12
CA TYR A 171 -3.02 7.86 3.59
C TYR A 171 -1.73 7.53 4.39
N PRO A 172 -0.93 8.52 4.82
CA PRO A 172 0.33 8.25 5.50
C PRO A 172 0.12 7.70 6.92
N ALA A 173 -0.93 8.14 7.60
CA ALA A 173 -1.31 7.61 8.90
C ALA A 173 -1.90 6.20 8.75
N ILE A 174 -2.68 5.95 7.69
CA ILE A 174 -3.19 4.61 7.33
C ILE A 174 -2.02 3.67 7.04
N SER A 175 -1.04 4.14 6.25
CA SER A 175 0.14 3.38 5.87
C SER A 175 0.99 3.03 7.10
N PHE A 176 1.23 3.99 8.00
CA PHE A 176 1.88 3.76 9.30
C PHE A 176 1.13 2.72 10.14
N ALA A 177 -0.20 2.89 10.29
CA ALA A 177 -1.03 2.00 11.09
C ALA A 177 -0.96 0.56 10.55
N LEU A 178 -1.01 0.40 9.23
CA LEU A 178 -0.84 -0.92 8.59
C LEU A 178 0.56 -1.49 8.85
N SER A 179 1.64 -0.70 8.74
CA SER A 179 3.01 -1.15 9.04
C SER A 179 3.11 -1.64 10.49
N TYR A 180 2.56 -0.87 11.43
CA TYR A 180 2.57 -1.20 12.86
C TYR A 180 1.83 -2.52 13.14
N ILE A 181 0.61 -2.66 12.60
CA ILE A 181 -0.19 -3.88 12.80
C ILE A 181 0.50 -5.10 12.17
N ILE A 182 1.04 -4.99 10.95
CA ILE A 182 1.76 -6.10 10.31
C ILE A 182 2.95 -6.57 11.16
N ASN A 183 3.72 -5.65 11.73
CA ASN A 183 4.95 -5.98 12.46
C ASN A 183 4.73 -6.40 13.92
N HIS A 184 3.66 -5.94 14.57
CA HIS A 184 3.45 -6.16 16.01
C HIS A 184 2.20 -6.98 16.34
N HIS A 185 1.21 -7.03 15.45
CA HIS A 185 -0.11 -7.63 15.66
C HIS A 185 -0.60 -8.31 14.37
N SER A 186 0.24 -9.16 13.79
CA SER A 186 -0.03 -9.80 12.48
C SER A 186 -1.26 -10.71 12.48
N ASP A 187 -1.84 -10.99 13.64
CA ASP A 187 -3.07 -11.77 13.83
C ASP A 187 -4.34 -10.91 13.76
N ALA A 188 -4.21 -9.59 13.71
CA ALA A 188 -5.34 -8.70 13.66
C ALA A 188 -6.17 -8.95 12.40
N GLU A 189 -7.47 -9.19 12.62
CA GLU A 189 -8.46 -9.47 11.57
C GLU A 189 -8.50 -8.37 10.49
N ILE A 190 -8.21 -7.12 10.86
CA ILE A 190 -8.24 -5.98 9.95
C ILE A 190 -7.26 -6.13 8.78
N THR A 191 -6.12 -6.78 8.97
CA THR A 191 -5.17 -7.03 7.87
C THR A 191 -5.78 -7.98 6.84
N GLN A 192 -6.50 -9.01 7.29
CA GLN A 192 -7.20 -9.93 6.39
C GLN A 192 -8.34 -9.23 5.66
N LYS A 193 -9.12 -8.40 6.37
CA LYS A 193 -10.18 -7.58 5.76
C LYS A 193 -9.63 -6.73 4.62
N ILE A 194 -8.58 -5.95 4.89
CA ILE A 194 -7.93 -5.11 3.86
C ILE A 194 -7.41 -5.95 2.69
N ALA A 195 -6.83 -7.13 2.95
CA ALA A 195 -6.33 -8.02 1.90
C ALA A 195 -7.44 -8.57 0.99
N LEU A 196 -8.62 -8.89 1.55
CA LEU A 196 -9.70 -9.60 0.86
C LEU A 196 -10.80 -8.69 0.31
N THR A 197 -10.87 -7.42 0.70
CA THR A 197 -11.85 -6.49 0.13
C THR A 197 -11.43 -6.05 -1.27
N ASN A 198 -12.20 -6.44 -2.29
CA ASN A 198 -11.97 -5.98 -3.65
C ASN A 198 -12.39 -4.52 -3.82
N LEU A 199 -11.50 -3.75 -4.43
CA LEU A 199 -11.74 -2.35 -4.77
C LEU A 199 -12.53 -2.33 -6.09
N GLU A 200 -13.85 -2.17 -6.00
CA GLU A 200 -14.77 -2.20 -7.14
C GLU A 200 -14.58 -1.01 -8.12
N ASP A 201 -14.00 0.11 -7.64
CA ASP A 201 -13.94 1.39 -8.37
C ASP A 201 -12.52 1.81 -8.82
N VAL A 202 -11.51 0.93 -8.78
CA VAL A 202 -10.12 1.30 -9.11
C VAL A 202 -9.55 0.40 -10.22
N PRO A 203 -9.58 0.86 -11.49
CA PRO A 203 -9.17 0.03 -12.63
C PRO A 203 -7.64 -0.14 -12.71
N ASP A 204 -6.88 0.76 -12.08
CA ASP A 204 -5.44 0.80 -12.18
C ASP A 204 -4.76 0.21 -10.95
N THR A 205 -3.94 -0.83 -11.13
CA THR A 205 -3.12 -1.55 -10.13
C THR A 205 -2.18 -0.68 -9.25
N TRP A 206 -2.22 0.64 -9.35
CA TRP A 206 -1.19 1.58 -8.84
C TRP A 206 -1.65 2.51 -7.73
N GLY A 207 -2.96 2.52 -7.45
CA GLY A 207 -3.53 3.30 -6.38
C GLY A 207 -2.82 3.04 -5.03
N LYS A 208 -2.72 4.10 -4.24
CA LYS A 208 -2.20 4.06 -2.86
C LYS A 208 -2.92 3.00 -2.02
N ASP A 209 -4.22 2.84 -2.23
CA ASP A 209 -5.09 1.81 -1.65
C ASP A 209 -4.74 0.39 -2.12
N LEU A 210 -4.47 0.21 -3.42
CA LEU A 210 -4.01 -1.07 -3.95
C LEU A 210 -2.65 -1.47 -3.39
N TRP A 211 -1.77 -0.50 -3.14
CA TRP A 211 -0.52 -0.79 -2.44
C TRP A 211 -0.75 -1.20 -0.98
N LEU A 212 -1.71 -0.61 -0.27
CA LEU A 212 -2.12 -1.08 1.07
C LEU A 212 -2.68 -2.51 1.03
N GLN A 213 -3.53 -2.83 0.05
CA GLN A 213 -4.04 -4.19 -0.14
C GLN A 213 -2.91 -5.18 -0.42
N ARG A 214 -1.96 -4.84 -1.29
CA ARG A 214 -0.78 -5.66 -1.58
C ARG A 214 0.04 -5.94 -0.34
N ARG A 215 0.33 -4.92 0.47
CA ARG A 215 1.05 -5.06 1.74
C ARG A 215 0.31 -5.98 2.72
N ALA A 216 -1.00 -5.78 2.87
CA ALA A 216 -1.84 -6.61 3.73
C ALA A 216 -1.86 -8.07 3.26
N MET A 217 -2.01 -8.31 1.96
CA MET A 217 -2.01 -9.64 1.38
C MET A 217 -0.65 -10.34 1.56
N THR A 218 0.46 -9.66 1.26
CA THR A 218 1.80 -10.22 1.49
C THR A 218 1.98 -10.62 2.94
N ALA A 219 1.56 -9.79 3.90
CA ALA A 219 1.62 -10.13 5.32
C ALA A 219 0.76 -11.35 5.69
N CYS A 220 -0.46 -11.45 5.14
CA CYS A 220 -1.33 -12.62 5.34
C CYS A 220 -0.69 -13.91 4.82
N VAL A 221 -0.04 -13.87 3.66
CA VAL A 221 0.60 -15.04 3.05
C VAL A 221 1.93 -15.40 3.72
N GLN A 222 2.75 -14.42 4.09
CA GLN A 222 3.97 -14.67 4.88
C GLN A 222 3.65 -15.37 6.21
N ARG A 223 2.49 -15.06 6.81
CA ARG A 223 2.05 -15.66 8.07
C ARG A 223 1.42 -17.05 7.88
N ASN A 224 0.52 -17.20 6.92
CA ASN A 224 -0.36 -18.37 6.81
C ASN A 224 0.00 -19.30 5.63
N GLY A 225 1.02 -18.96 4.85
CA GLY A 225 1.39 -19.64 3.61
C GLY A 225 0.38 -19.43 2.49
N LEU A 226 0.59 -20.14 1.36
CA LEU A 226 -0.34 -20.09 0.21
C LEU A 226 -1.73 -20.68 0.53
N LYS A 227 -1.87 -21.38 1.67
CA LYS A 227 -3.15 -21.85 2.19
C LYS A 227 -4.17 -20.70 2.33
N PHE A 228 -3.71 -19.51 2.72
CA PHE A 228 -4.58 -18.34 2.81
C PHE A 228 -5.23 -17.98 1.47
N ILE A 229 -4.47 -18.06 0.38
CA ILE A 229 -5.00 -17.81 -0.97
C ILE A 229 -6.00 -18.90 -1.35
N ILE A 230 -5.66 -20.17 -1.11
CA ILE A 230 -6.53 -21.31 -1.42
C ILE A 230 -7.88 -21.20 -0.71
N GLU A 231 -7.88 -20.87 0.58
CA GLU A 231 -9.09 -20.75 1.39
C GLU A 231 -9.98 -19.56 1.01
N ASN A 232 -9.44 -18.58 0.28
CA ASN A 232 -10.13 -17.33 -0.07
C ASN A 232 -10.12 -17.05 -1.58
N LEU A 233 -9.88 -18.04 -2.43
CA LEU A 233 -9.61 -17.85 -3.87
C LEU A 233 -10.69 -17.02 -4.57
N GLY A 234 -11.97 -17.29 -4.30
CA GLY A 234 -13.10 -16.57 -4.88
C GLY A 234 -13.20 -15.08 -4.50
N GLN A 235 -12.44 -14.63 -3.50
CA GLN A 235 -12.38 -13.23 -3.08
C GLN A 235 -11.12 -12.52 -3.59
N ILE A 236 -10.15 -13.22 -4.17
CA ILE A 236 -8.83 -12.68 -4.50
C ILE A 236 -8.68 -12.52 -6.00
N ARG A 237 -8.34 -11.30 -6.43
CA ARG A 237 -7.98 -11.02 -7.83
C ARG A 237 -6.67 -11.66 -8.22
N TYR A 238 -6.58 -12.15 -9.45
CA TYR A 238 -5.40 -12.84 -9.97
C TYR A 238 -4.13 -11.99 -9.99
N GLU A 239 -4.23 -10.68 -10.21
CA GLU A 239 -3.11 -9.76 -10.11
C GLU A 239 -2.49 -9.76 -8.71
N LEU A 240 -3.32 -9.93 -7.68
CA LEU A 240 -2.88 -9.93 -6.30
C LEU A 240 -2.20 -11.26 -5.95
N ILE A 241 -2.70 -12.40 -6.45
CA ILE A 241 -2.03 -13.70 -6.35
C ILE A 241 -0.66 -13.64 -7.03
N TYR A 242 -0.63 -13.17 -8.28
CA TYR A 242 0.61 -13.04 -9.05
C TYR A 242 1.64 -12.18 -8.33
N TYR A 243 1.21 -11.03 -7.81
CA TYR A 243 2.07 -10.12 -7.08
C TYR A 243 2.68 -10.80 -5.84
N VAL A 244 1.88 -11.51 -5.05
CA VAL A 244 2.36 -12.18 -3.83
C VAL A 244 3.38 -13.25 -4.18
N LEU A 245 3.14 -14.04 -5.22
CA LEU A 245 4.09 -15.08 -5.67
C LEU A 245 5.45 -14.51 -6.06
N LEU A 246 5.52 -13.25 -6.50
CA LEU A 246 6.80 -12.56 -6.76
C LEU A 246 7.48 -12.02 -5.49
N LYS A 247 6.75 -11.93 -4.37
CA LYS A 247 7.19 -11.28 -3.13
C LYS A 247 7.39 -12.23 -1.96
N THR A 248 6.95 -13.47 -2.08
CA THR A 248 7.04 -14.47 -1.02
C THR A 248 7.75 -15.72 -1.51
N ASP A 249 8.63 -16.26 -0.69
CA ASP A 249 9.16 -17.59 -0.91
C ASP A 249 8.02 -18.61 -0.77
N ALA A 250 7.82 -19.42 -1.81
CA ALA A 250 6.84 -20.48 -1.82
C ALA A 250 7.54 -21.79 -2.13
N ASN A 251 7.22 -22.84 -1.36
CA ASN A 251 7.79 -24.15 -1.65
C ASN A 251 7.03 -24.85 -2.80
N PRO A 252 7.67 -25.78 -3.53
CA PRO A 252 7.04 -26.44 -4.68
C PRO A 252 5.75 -27.20 -4.36
N ALA A 253 5.57 -27.70 -3.14
CA ALA A 253 4.37 -28.43 -2.76
C ALA A 253 3.17 -27.49 -2.58
N GLU A 254 3.37 -26.32 -1.97
CA GLU A 254 2.34 -25.28 -1.85
C GLU A 254 1.95 -24.70 -3.22
N LEU A 255 2.93 -24.46 -4.09
CA LEU A 255 2.69 -24.00 -5.46
C LEU A 255 1.88 -25.01 -6.27
N LYS A 256 2.22 -26.30 -6.15
CA LYS A 256 1.46 -27.37 -6.80
C LYS A 256 0.01 -27.40 -6.33
N ASN A 257 -0.22 -27.31 -5.02
CA ASN A 257 -1.57 -27.32 -4.46
C ASN A 257 -2.39 -26.10 -4.93
N LEU A 258 -1.80 -24.90 -4.90
CA LEU A 258 -2.47 -23.69 -5.38
C LEU A 258 -2.79 -23.78 -6.88
N LYS A 259 -1.87 -24.32 -7.71
CA LYS A 259 -2.08 -24.57 -9.14
C LYS A 259 -3.26 -25.52 -9.39
N GLU A 260 -3.34 -26.62 -8.64
CA GLU A 260 -4.44 -27.59 -8.77
C GLU A 260 -5.79 -26.94 -8.44
N VAL A 261 -5.85 -26.08 -7.42
CA VAL A 261 -7.08 -25.37 -7.04
C VAL A 261 -7.48 -24.34 -8.10
N ILE A 262 -6.55 -23.52 -8.61
CA ILE A 262 -6.83 -22.54 -9.68
C ILE A 262 -7.35 -23.23 -10.95
N LEU A 263 -6.79 -24.39 -11.31
CA LEU A 263 -7.22 -25.15 -12.48
C LEU A 263 -8.58 -25.85 -12.32
N ALA A 264 -8.98 -26.13 -11.08
CA ALA A 264 -10.25 -26.79 -10.77
C ALA A 264 -11.42 -25.80 -10.61
N GLU A 265 -11.12 -24.50 -10.60
CA GLU A 265 -12.10 -23.44 -10.41
C GLU A 265 -12.87 -23.17 -11.72
N ASP A 266 -14.00 -23.86 -11.90
CA ASP A 266 -14.85 -23.77 -13.10
C ASP A 266 -15.97 -22.70 -12.99
N GLU A 267 -16.25 -22.16 -11.80
CA GLU A 267 -17.57 -21.56 -11.51
C GLU A 267 -17.66 -20.03 -11.46
N HIS A 268 -16.55 -19.27 -11.46
CA HIS A 268 -16.63 -17.82 -11.35
C HIS A 268 -15.84 -17.14 -12.47
N PRO A 269 -16.45 -16.23 -13.27
CA PRO A 269 -15.66 -15.29 -14.06
C PRO A 269 -14.84 -14.45 -13.09
N MET A 270 -13.60 -14.88 -12.90
CA MET A 270 -12.68 -14.37 -11.90
C MET A 270 -12.44 -12.87 -12.11
N GLN A 271 -12.46 -12.12 -11.02
CA GLN A 271 -12.32 -10.66 -11.04
C GLN A 271 -10.88 -10.27 -11.37
N GLY A 272 -10.69 -9.45 -12.41
CA GLY A 272 -9.38 -8.95 -12.83
C GLY A 272 -9.23 -8.88 -14.36
N MET A 273 -8.12 -8.30 -14.80
CA MET A 273 -7.68 -8.22 -16.20
C MET A 273 -6.62 -9.31 -16.52
N MET A 274 -6.13 -10.02 -15.51
CA MET A 274 -5.13 -11.08 -15.65
C MET A 274 -5.76 -12.46 -15.90
N GLU A 275 -5.25 -13.17 -16.89
CA GLU A 275 -5.60 -14.57 -17.17
C GLU A 275 -4.86 -15.55 -16.25
N SER A 276 -5.51 -16.68 -15.93
CA SER A 276 -4.99 -17.72 -15.04
C SER A 276 -3.65 -18.30 -15.50
N GLU A 277 -3.45 -18.37 -16.82
CA GLU A 277 -2.31 -18.90 -17.52
C GLU A 277 -1.02 -18.17 -17.15
N HIS A 278 -1.10 -16.85 -16.92
CA HIS A 278 0.04 -16.07 -16.47
C HIS A 278 0.49 -16.47 -15.07
N ILE A 279 -0.45 -16.68 -14.15
CA ILE A 279 -0.12 -17.09 -12.78
C ILE A 279 0.46 -18.49 -12.78
N ILE A 280 -0.16 -19.41 -13.53
CA ILE A 280 0.34 -20.79 -13.66
C ILE A 280 1.76 -20.79 -14.25
N GLY A 281 2.00 -20.00 -15.30
CA GLY A 281 3.33 -19.84 -15.89
C GLY A 281 4.36 -19.23 -14.93
N LEU A 282 3.94 -18.37 -14.00
CA LEU A 282 4.82 -17.89 -12.92
C LEU A 282 5.15 -19.00 -11.91
N MET A 283 4.15 -19.77 -11.46
CA MET A 283 4.37 -20.88 -10.52
C MET A 283 5.35 -21.91 -11.08
N ASP A 284 5.21 -22.25 -12.36
CA ASP A 284 6.11 -23.19 -13.03
C ASP A 284 7.54 -22.65 -13.12
N ARG A 285 7.72 -21.33 -13.26
CA ARG A 285 9.05 -20.68 -13.21
C ARG A 285 9.66 -20.67 -11.81
N ILE A 286 8.85 -20.47 -10.77
CA ILE A 286 9.33 -20.44 -9.37
C ILE A 286 9.71 -21.86 -8.91
N ALA A 287 8.98 -22.89 -9.35
CA ALA A 287 9.21 -24.27 -8.95
C ALA A 287 10.37 -24.99 -9.68
N ALA A 288 10.94 -24.37 -10.73
CA ALA A 288 12.01 -24.92 -11.57
C ALA A 288 13.41 -24.64 -10.99
#